data_AF-A0AAX6H3D3-F1
#
_entry.id   AF-A0AAX6H3D3-F1
#
_cell.length_a   1.000
_cell.length_b   1.000
_cell.length_c   1.000
_cell.angle_alpha   90.00
_cell.angle_beta   90.00
_cell.angle_gamma   90.00
#
_symmetry.space_group_name_H-M   'P 1'
#
loop_
_entity.id
_entity.type
_entity.pdbx_description
1 polymer ?
#
loop_
_entity_poly.entity_id
_entity_poly.type
_entity_poly.pdbx_seq_one_letter_code
_entity_poly.pdbx_strand_id
1 'polypeptide(L)'
;MAYMSMGEAHRRIADYVSRFSDAVSAQDPSSLPPLLSVSSPSASLSSLSQALTLLQDWSRLVNSHPLAEVLHPLLRCLHSYRLSRFADAYASFEKSANAFLQEFRNWESAWALEAVYAIAYEIRVLAEKADRELAAAGKSPEKLQGAGSFLMKVFGALAGKGPKRVGALYVTCQLFKVYFKLGTVHLCRSIIRSIETARIFDFEEFPTRDKVTYMYYTGRLEVLNENFLAADQKLTYALMNCNSRYEANLRMILKYLIPVKLSIGIMPKMLLLERYNLIEYADVMKALIRGDLRLLRQALQAHEDQFLRSGVYLVLEKLELQVYQRLVKKIYIIQKQKDASKAHQIKLELIVKALKWLEVEMDADEVECIMSILIYKNLMKGYYAHKNKVVVLSKQDPFPKLKGKPVSS
;
A
#
# COMPACT_ATOMS: atom_id res chain seq x y z
N MET A 1 27.69 23.47 24.52
CA MET A 1 28.11 22.76 23.29
C MET A 1 29.61 22.93 23.17
N ALA A 2 30.39 21.85 23.16
CA ALA A 2 31.83 21.95 23.00
C ALA A 2 32.16 22.54 21.62
N TYR A 3 33.00 23.57 21.57
CA TYR A 3 33.50 24.13 20.32
C TYR A 3 34.35 23.07 19.60
N MET A 4 33.93 22.62 18.42
CA MET A 4 34.71 21.71 17.58
C MET A 4 35.79 22.53 16.86
N SER A 5 37.06 22.16 17.03
CA SER A 5 38.17 22.83 16.36
C SER A 5 38.26 22.42 14.88
N MET A 6 38.93 23.22 14.05
CA MET A 6 39.16 22.90 12.64
C MET A 6 39.94 21.58 12.46
N GLY A 7 40.90 21.30 13.35
CA GLY A 7 41.64 20.04 13.35
C GLY A 7 40.76 18.83 13.69
N GLU A 8 39.84 18.97 14.66
CA GLU A 8 38.87 17.93 14.98
C GLU A 8 37.87 17.72 13.84
N ALA A 9 37.40 18.79 13.20
CA ALA A 9 36.52 18.70 12.03
C ALA A 9 37.20 17.94 10.88
N HIS A 10 38.46 18.26 10.58
CA HIS A 10 39.26 17.55 9.58
C HIS A 10 39.39 16.06 9.92
N ARG A 11 39.72 15.74 11.17
CA ARG A 11 39.85 14.35 11.65
C ARG A 11 38.54 13.57 11.49
N ARG A 12 37.39 14.16 11.78
CA ARG A 12 36.07 13.50 11.66
C ARG A 12 35.71 13.18 10.22
N ILE A 13 36.03 14.08 9.29
CA ILE A 13 35.79 13.86 7.86
C ILE A 13 36.74 12.77 7.34
N ALA A 14 38.02 12.82 7.70
CA ALA A 14 38.99 11.80 7.35
C ALA A 14 38.63 10.41 7.91
N ASP A 15 38.21 10.34 9.18
CA ASP A 15 37.73 9.11 9.82
C ASP A 15 36.53 8.51 9.09
N TYR A 16 35.56 9.35 8.70
CA TYR A 16 34.42 8.89 7.91
C TYR A 16 34.83 8.31 6.55
N VAL A 17 35.73 9.00 5.83
CA VAL A 17 36.25 8.54 4.54
C VAL A 17 37.00 7.22 4.69
N SER A 18 37.86 7.10 5.72
CA SER A 18 38.57 5.85 6.03
C SER A 18 37.59 4.72 6.29
N ARG A 19 36.62 4.91 7.19
CA ARG A 19 35.62 3.89 7.53
C ARG A 19 34.79 3.43 6.32
N PHE A 20 34.48 4.35 5.41
CA PHE A 20 33.79 4.01 4.17
C PHE A 20 34.69 3.15 3.27
N SER A 21 35.96 3.54 3.11
CA SER A 21 36.96 2.79 2.34
C SER A 21 37.21 1.40 2.92
N ASP A 22 37.33 1.32 4.25
CA ASP A 22 37.57 0.08 4.98
C ASP A 22 36.39 -0.88 4.82
N ALA A 23 35.15 -0.36 4.93
CA ALA A 23 33.95 -1.17 4.72
C ALA A 23 33.85 -1.72 3.29
N VAL A 24 34.25 -0.94 2.27
CA VAL A 24 34.25 -1.41 0.87
C VAL A 24 35.38 -2.40 0.61
N SER A 25 36.59 -2.09 1.08
CA SER A 25 37.78 -2.95 0.92
C SER A 25 37.61 -4.30 1.63
N ALA A 26 37.02 -4.29 2.83
CA ALA A 26 36.73 -5.50 3.59
C ALA A 26 35.45 -6.23 3.12
N GLN A 27 34.70 -5.65 2.18
CA GLN A 27 33.38 -6.13 1.77
C GLN A 27 32.42 -6.38 2.95
N ASP A 28 32.43 -5.48 3.94
CA ASP A 28 31.64 -5.64 5.16
C ASP A 28 30.18 -5.19 4.93
N PRO A 29 29.21 -6.13 4.93
CA PRO A 29 27.81 -5.81 4.69
C PRO A 29 27.20 -4.95 5.80
N SER A 30 27.75 -4.99 7.02
CA SER A 30 27.16 -4.38 8.21
C SER A 30 27.62 -2.95 8.46
N SER A 31 28.87 -2.63 8.11
CA SER A 31 29.47 -1.32 8.38
C SER A 31 29.10 -0.24 7.35
N LEU A 32 28.82 -0.63 6.11
CA LEU A 32 28.54 0.30 5.02
C LEU A 32 27.13 0.94 5.05
N PRO A 33 26.03 0.21 5.32
CA PRO A 33 24.68 0.78 5.32
C PRO A 33 24.48 1.95 6.31
N PRO A 34 25.00 1.91 7.55
CA PRO A 34 24.90 3.04 8.49
C PRO A 34 25.58 4.32 7.98
N LEU A 35 26.64 4.21 7.18
CA LEU A 35 27.33 5.36 6.60
C LEU A 35 26.49 6.02 5.49
N LEU A 36 25.71 5.25 4.75
CA LEU A 36 24.82 5.72 3.69
C LEU A 36 23.47 6.25 4.21
N SER A 37 23.12 5.98 5.47
CA SER A 37 21.81 6.26 6.07
C SER A 37 21.66 7.72 6.53
N VAL A 38 21.64 8.66 5.58
CA VAL A 38 21.59 10.13 5.81
C VAL A 38 20.46 10.55 6.75
N SER A 39 19.29 9.92 6.65
CA SER A 39 18.11 10.27 7.44
C SER A 39 18.10 9.69 8.86
N SER A 40 19.04 8.79 9.18
CA SER A 40 19.14 8.12 10.48
C SER A 40 19.61 9.06 11.59
N PRO A 41 19.06 8.98 12.82
CA PRO A 41 19.47 9.80 13.96
C PRO A 41 20.80 9.31 14.59
N SER A 42 21.82 9.11 13.77
CA SER A 42 23.14 8.67 14.23
C SER A 42 23.93 9.83 14.84
N ALA A 43 24.48 9.62 16.04
CA ALA A 43 25.40 10.56 16.67
C ALA A 43 26.67 10.78 15.84
N SER A 44 27.17 9.74 15.16
CA SER A 44 28.36 9.84 14.31
C SER A 44 28.12 10.72 13.08
N LEU A 45 27.00 10.53 12.38
CA LEU A 45 26.62 11.35 11.23
C LEU A 45 26.30 12.78 11.66
N SER A 46 25.68 12.97 12.83
CA SER A 46 25.41 14.30 13.38
C SER A 46 26.70 15.06 13.68
N SER A 47 27.72 14.40 14.23
CA SER A 47 29.06 14.96 14.45
C SER A 47 29.78 15.26 13.14
N LEU A 48 29.71 14.36 12.16
CA LEU A 48 30.27 14.59 10.83
C LEU A 48 29.66 15.80 10.13
N SER A 49 28.32 15.94 10.15
CA SER A 49 27.68 17.10 9.52
C SER A 49 28.02 18.41 10.24
N GLN A 50 28.38 18.40 11.53
CA GLN A 50 28.97 19.58 12.21
C GLN A 50 30.34 19.91 11.62
N ALA A 51 31.21 18.91 11.49
CA ALA A 51 32.53 19.07 10.91
C ALA A 51 32.49 19.63 9.48
N LEU A 52 31.57 19.12 8.65
CA LEU A 52 31.34 19.60 7.28
C LEU A 52 30.85 21.05 7.21
N THR A 53 30.26 21.58 8.28
CA THR A 53 29.82 22.98 8.34
C THR A 53 30.98 23.92 8.68
N LEU A 54 31.98 23.43 9.43
CA LEU A 54 33.14 24.21 9.86
C LEU A 54 34.24 24.27 8.79
N LEU A 55 34.48 23.16 8.10
CA LEU A 55 35.52 23.06 7.08
C LEU A 55 34.90 23.27 5.69
N GLN A 56 35.16 24.38 5.00
CA GLN A 56 34.59 24.61 3.66
C GLN A 56 35.31 23.80 2.55
N ASP A 57 36.62 23.52 2.72
CA ASP A 57 37.47 22.84 1.73
C ASP A 57 37.61 21.32 1.94
N TRP A 58 36.57 20.65 2.44
CA TRP A 58 36.60 19.19 2.64
C TRP A 58 36.74 18.40 1.33
N SER A 59 36.51 19.02 0.18
CA SER A 59 36.67 18.40 -1.14
C SER A 59 38.08 17.84 -1.37
N ARG A 60 39.12 18.54 -0.90
CA ARG A 60 40.52 18.11 -1.04
C ARG A 60 40.81 16.78 -0.37
N LEU A 61 40.08 16.44 0.70
CA LEU A 61 40.22 15.17 1.42
C LEU A 61 39.70 13.96 0.63
N VAL A 62 38.86 14.21 -0.37
CA VAL A 62 38.16 13.17 -1.13
C VAL A 62 38.67 13.07 -2.56
N ASN A 63 39.24 14.15 -3.12
CA ASN A 63 39.62 14.23 -4.54
C ASN A 63 40.57 13.12 -5.02
N SER A 64 41.44 12.60 -4.16
CA SER A 64 42.37 11.52 -4.50
C SER A 64 41.83 10.11 -4.19
N HIS A 65 40.59 10.00 -3.72
CA HIS A 65 40.00 8.73 -3.30
C HIS A 65 39.40 7.97 -4.50
N PRO A 66 39.59 6.64 -4.63
CA PRO A 66 39.01 5.86 -5.74
C PRO A 66 37.48 5.99 -5.85
N LEU A 67 36.81 6.13 -4.70
CA LEU A 67 35.35 6.32 -4.59
C LEU A 67 34.93 7.79 -4.45
N ALA A 68 35.74 8.74 -4.95
CA ALA A 68 35.48 10.17 -4.84
C ALA A 68 34.10 10.57 -5.41
N GLU A 69 33.70 9.95 -6.53
CA GLU A 69 32.40 10.20 -7.17
C GLU A 69 31.20 9.83 -6.30
N VAL A 70 31.37 8.86 -5.39
CA VAL A 70 30.37 8.48 -4.39
C VAL A 70 30.44 9.38 -3.17
N LEU A 71 31.65 9.57 -2.63
CA LEU A 71 31.87 10.24 -1.34
C LEU A 71 31.61 11.74 -1.41
N HIS A 72 32.02 12.42 -2.48
CA HIS A 72 31.91 13.87 -2.56
C HIS A 72 30.44 14.34 -2.55
N PRO A 73 29.53 13.79 -3.39
CA PRO A 73 28.12 14.15 -3.31
C PRO A 73 27.44 13.63 -2.03
N LEU A 74 27.91 12.54 -1.43
CA LEU A 74 27.39 12.03 -0.16
C LEU A 74 27.66 12.98 1.01
N LEU A 75 28.89 13.48 1.14
CA LEU A 75 29.24 14.49 2.15
C LEU A 75 28.44 15.79 1.92
N ARG A 76 28.29 16.21 0.65
CA ARG A 76 27.44 17.36 0.32
C ARG A 76 25.98 17.14 0.71
N CYS A 77 25.46 15.93 0.53
CA CYS A 77 24.14 15.55 0.99
C CYS A 77 24.02 15.65 2.52
N LEU A 78 24.94 15.04 3.27
CA LEU A 78 24.97 15.08 4.74
C LEU A 78 25.04 16.51 5.30
N HIS A 79 25.78 17.39 4.63
CA HIS A 79 25.84 18.80 4.98
C HIS A 79 24.50 19.52 4.70
N SER A 80 23.96 19.37 3.47
CA SER A 80 22.70 20.02 3.08
C SER A 80 21.51 19.54 3.91
N TYR A 81 21.47 18.25 4.22
CA TYR A 81 20.44 17.64 5.07
C TYR A 81 20.44 18.23 6.48
N ARG A 82 21.63 18.46 7.07
CA ARG A 82 21.75 19.14 8.37
C ARG A 82 21.19 20.55 8.33
N LEU A 83 21.45 21.28 7.25
CA LEU A 83 20.92 22.63 7.04
C LEU A 83 19.43 22.66 6.68
N SER A 84 18.74 21.51 6.70
CA SER A 84 17.34 21.37 6.29
C SER A 84 17.06 21.83 4.85
N ARG A 85 18.08 21.79 3.98
CA ARG A 85 17.97 22.01 2.53
C ARG A 85 17.80 20.65 1.85
N PHE A 86 16.60 20.10 1.92
CA PHE A 86 16.29 18.74 1.46
C PHE A 86 16.32 18.62 -0.07
N ALA A 87 15.95 19.66 -0.81
CA ALA A 87 16.06 19.67 -2.26
C ALA A 87 17.52 19.51 -2.73
N ASP A 88 18.45 20.25 -2.11
CA ASP A 88 19.89 20.16 -2.37
C ASP A 88 20.47 18.83 -1.89
N ALA A 89 20.00 18.35 -0.73
CA ALA A 89 20.40 17.06 -0.18
C ALA A 89 20.00 15.92 -1.14
N TYR A 90 18.76 15.90 -1.62
CA TYR A 90 18.28 14.92 -2.60
C TYR A 90 19.15 14.95 -3.87
N ALA A 91 19.37 16.13 -4.46
CA ALA A 91 20.15 16.24 -5.70
C ALA A 91 21.61 15.75 -5.53
N SER A 92 22.19 15.98 -4.36
CA SER A 92 23.53 15.50 -4.02
C SER A 92 23.54 13.98 -3.76
N PHE A 93 22.54 13.47 -3.04
CA PHE A 93 22.40 12.04 -2.77
C PHE A 93 22.15 11.23 -4.04
N GLU A 94 21.31 11.73 -4.95
CA GLU A 94 21.04 11.10 -6.25
C GLU A 94 22.33 10.92 -7.06
N LYS A 95 23.23 11.93 -7.06
CA LYS A 95 24.55 11.80 -7.70
C LYS A 95 25.39 10.70 -7.07
N SER A 96 25.51 10.69 -5.74
CA SER A 96 26.24 9.65 -5.00
C SER A 96 25.65 8.26 -5.23
N ALA A 97 24.33 8.14 -5.21
CA ALA A 97 23.60 6.90 -5.42
C ALA A 97 23.78 6.35 -6.85
N ASN A 98 23.81 7.22 -7.87
CA ASN A 98 24.12 6.80 -9.24
C ASN A 98 25.58 6.33 -9.35
N ALA A 99 26.55 7.04 -8.77
CA ALA A 99 27.95 6.60 -8.76
C ALA A 99 28.11 5.25 -8.04
N PHE A 100 27.48 5.08 -6.87
CA PHE A 100 27.50 3.82 -6.14
C PHE A 100 26.87 2.68 -6.94
N LEU A 101 25.77 2.94 -7.66
CA LEU A 101 25.13 1.93 -8.50
C LEU A 101 26.04 1.46 -9.65
N GLN A 102 26.90 2.34 -10.19
CA GLN A 102 27.88 1.92 -11.20
C GLN A 102 28.94 0.99 -10.61
N GLU A 103 29.51 1.35 -9.47
CA GLU A 103 30.45 0.47 -8.75
C GLU A 103 29.79 -0.86 -8.38
N PHE A 104 28.57 -0.80 -7.86
CA PHE A 104 27.81 -1.98 -7.49
C PHE A 104 27.59 -2.93 -8.66
N ARG A 105 27.39 -2.45 -9.89
CA ARG A 105 27.24 -3.31 -11.08
C ARG A 105 28.50 -4.12 -11.36
N ASN A 106 29.68 -3.57 -11.08
CA ASN A 106 30.96 -4.21 -11.33
C ASN A 106 31.31 -5.29 -10.28
N TRP A 107 30.72 -5.24 -9.09
CA TRP A 107 30.95 -6.26 -8.06
C TRP A 107 30.20 -7.56 -8.40
N GLU A 108 30.84 -8.72 -8.42
CA GLU A 108 30.12 -9.97 -8.72
C GLU A 108 29.28 -10.48 -7.55
N SER A 109 29.80 -10.34 -6.32
CA SER A 109 29.16 -10.83 -5.10
C SER A 109 28.06 -9.89 -4.59
N ALA A 110 27.20 -10.43 -3.72
CA ALA A 110 26.04 -9.74 -3.16
C ALA A 110 26.31 -9.04 -1.82
N TRP A 111 27.58 -8.88 -1.43
CA TRP A 111 27.97 -8.34 -0.12
C TRP A 111 27.37 -6.94 0.15
N ALA A 112 27.28 -6.09 -0.87
CA ALA A 112 26.77 -4.73 -0.75
C ALA A 112 25.24 -4.60 -0.87
N LEU A 113 24.47 -5.69 -0.84
CA LEU A 113 23.01 -5.61 -0.96
C LEU A 113 22.37 -4.75 0.14
N GLU A 114 22.86 -4.83 1.37
CA GLU A 114 22.34 -4.02 2.48
C GLU A 114 22.60 -2.51 2.26
N ALA A 115 23.73 -2.17 1.65
CA ALA A 115 24.03 -0.79 1.26
C ALA A 115 23.09 -0.30 0.15
N VAL A 116 22.76 -1.16 -0.82
CA VAL A 116 21.74 -0.85 -1.84
C VAL A 116 20.36 -0.64 -1.21
N TYR A 117 20.00 -1.42 -0.17
CA TYR A 117 18.75 -1.23 0.55
C TYR A 117 18.72 0.12 1.27
N ALA A 118 19.82 0.52 1.92
CA ALA A 118 19.95 1.83 2.54
C ALA A 118 19.79 2.95 1.50
N ILE A 119 20.47 2.86 0.36
CA ILE A 119 20.35 3.84 -0.74
C ILE A 119 18.91 3.92 -1.26
N ALA A 120 18.26 2.77 -1.50
CA ALA A 120 16.89 2.71 -2.01
C ALA A 120 15.87 3.29 -1.01
N TYR A 121 16.12 3.13 0.29
CA TYR A 121 15.31 3.76 1.33
C TYR A 121 15.56 5.28 1.41
N GLU A 122 16.83 5.69 1.47
CA GLU A 122 17.23 7.09 1.64
C GLU A 122 16.83 7.96 0.46
N ILE A 123 17.00 7.50 -0.78
CA ILE A 123 16.62 8.27 -1.97
C ILE A 123 15.11 8.59 -1.95
N ARG A 124 14.27 7.64 -1.51
CA ARG A 124 12.83 7.84 -1.37
C ARG A 124 12.52 8.81 -0.23
N VAL A 125 13.12 8.62 0.94
CA VAL A 125 12.85 9.48 2.11
C VAL A 125 13.32 10.92 1.89
N LEU A 126 14.49 11.11 1.28
CA LEU A 126 15.00 12.43 0.92
C LEU A 126 14.11 13.08 -0.14
N ALA A 127 13.66 12.34 -1.16
CA ALA A 127 12.73 12.86 -2.16
C ALA A 127 11.41 13.33 -1.52
N GLU A 128 10.84 12.55 -0.61
CA GLU A 128 9.61 12.93 0.10
C GLU A 128 9.79 14.17 1.01
N LYS A 129 11.01 14.44 1.49
CA LYS A 129 11.32 15.67 2.23
C LYS A 129 11.53 16.85 1.29
N ALA A 130 12.26 16.65 0.20
CA ALA A 130 12.51 17.63 -0.83
C ALA A 130 11.21 18.12 -1.48
N ASP A 131 10.30 17.21 -1.81
CA ASP A 131 9.00 17.58 -2.41
C ASP A 131 8.12 18.37 -1.44
N ARG A 132 8.18 18.07 -0.14
CA ARG A 132 7.48 18.88 0.87
C ARG A 132 8.07 20.28 0.98
N GLU A 133 9.39 20.42 0.95
CA GLU A 133 10.09 21.71 0.92
C GLU A 133 9.72 22.51 -0.34
N LEU A 134 9.78 21.88 -1.52
CA LEU A 134 9.45 22.53 -2.79
C LEU A 134 7.98 22.96 -2.84
N ALA A 135 7.06 22.10 -2.42
CA ALA A 135 5.63 22.43 -2.37
C ALA A 135 5.36 23.59 -1.40
N ALA A 136 6.00 23.61 -0.22
CA ALA A 136 5.89 24.72 0.72
C ALA A 136 6.45 26.04 0.15
N ALA A 137 7.44 25.96 -0.74
CA ALA A 137 8.01 27.09 -1.46
C ALA A 137 7.26 27.45 -2.77
N GLY A 138 6.11 26.81 -3.06
CA GLY A 138 5.34 27.03 -4.30
C GLY A 138 6.04 26.54 -5.58
N LYS A 139 7.02 25.65 -5.45
CA LYS A 139 7.78 25.04 -6.57
C LYS A 139 7.26 23.63 -6.88
N SER A 140 7.54 23.15 -8.09
CA SER A 140 7.12 21.83 -8.56
C SER A 140 7.79 20.69 -7.74
N PRO A 141 7.02 19.81 -7.07
CA PRO A 141 7.54 18.70 -6.27
C PRO A 141 7.78 17.43 -7.13
N GLU A 142 8.88 17.40 -7.88
CA GLU A 142 9.19 16.33 -8.84
C GLU A 142 10.24 15.31 -8.34
N LYS A 143 10.78 15.47 -7.13
CA LYS A 143 11.90 14.64 -6.65
C LYS A 143 11.48 13.21 -6.38
N LEU A 144 10.25 12.96 -5.91
CA LEU A 144 9.75 11.60 -5.70
C LEU A 144 9.57 10.84 -7.01
N GLN A 145 9.23 11.52 -8.11
CA GLN A 145 9.23 10.94 -9.46
C GLN A 145 10.66 10.57 -9.88
N GLY A 146 11.63 11.46 -9.66
CA GLY A 146 13.06 11.18 -9.90
C GLY A 146 13.57 9.96 -9.12
N ALA A 147 13.19 9.85 -7.84
CA ALA A 147 13.53 8.69 -7.02
C ALA A 147 12.96 7.39 -7.60
N GLY A 148 11.72 7.42 -8.12
CA GLY A 148 11.13 6.29 -8.84
C GLY A 148 11.97 5.88 -10.07
N SER A 149 12.39 6.84 -10.88
CA SER A 149 13.26 6.58 -12.03
C SER A 149 14.62 5.98 -11.63
N PHE A 150 15.23 6.47 -10.54
CA PHE A 150 16.45 5.89 -10.01
C PHE A 150 16.24 4.45 -9.51
N LEU A 151 15.19 4.20 -8.73
CA LEU A 151 14.88 2.87 -8.22
C LEU A 151 14.61 1.86 -9.34
N MET A 152 14.06 2.28 -10.48
CA MET A 152 13.95 1.42 -11.67
C MET A 152 15.31 1.01 -12.23
N LYS A 153 16.32 1.91 -12.22
CA LYS A 153 17.70 1.56 -12.59
C LYS A 153 18.31 0.55 -11.62
N VAL A 154 18.05 0.72 -10.32
CA VAL A 154 18.50 -0.24 -9.29
C VAL A 154 17.83 -1.60 -9.50
N PHE A 155 16.51 -1.62 -9.75
CA PHE A 155 15.79 -2.85 -10.07
C PHE A 155 16.42 -3.57 -11.28
N GLY A 156 16.73 -2.84 -12.36
CA GLY A 156 17.39 -3.40 -13.53
C GLY A 156 18.76 -4.03 -13.23
N ALA A 157 19.52 -3.45 -12.30
CA ALA A 157 20.81 -4.01 -11.86
C ALA A 157 20.67 -5.28 -10.99
N LEU A 158 19.50 -5.49 -10.36
CA LEU A 158 19.21 -6.64 -9.51
C LEU A 158 18.44 -7.74 -10.26
N ALA A 159 17.68 -7.41 -11.29
CA ALA A 159 16.81 -8.33 -12.01
C ALA A 159 17.54 -9.33 -12.94
N GLY A 160 18.86 -9.38 -12.89
CA GLY A 160 19.67 -10.36 -13.60
C GLY A 160 19.77 -11.71 -12.89
N LYS A 161 20.32 -12.71 -13.58
CA LYS A 161 20.73 -13.98 -12.95
C LYS A 161 21.93 -13.70 -12.03
N GLY A 162 21.84 -14.11 -10.77
CA GLY A 162 22.97 -14.01 -9.83
C GLY A 162 22.51 -13.87 -8.37
N PRO A 163 23.46 -13.82 -7.43
CA PRO A 163 23.18 -13.76 -6.00
C PRO A 163 22.50 -12.44 -5.57
N LYS A 164 22.61 -11.39 -6.39
CA LYS A 164 22.00 -10.07 -6.15
C LYS A 164 20.48 -10.03 -6.33
N ARG A 165 19.91 -11.02 -7.03
CA ARG A 165 18.49 -11.05 -7.42
C ARG A 165 17.53 -10.95 -6.24
N VAL A 166 17.93 -11.45 -5.07
CA VAL A 166 17.11 -11.41 -3.85
C VAL A 166 16.79 -9.98 -3.41
N GLY A 167 17.60 -8.99 -3.80
CA GLY A 167 17.33 -7.59 -3.52
C GLY A 167 16.25 -6.95 -4.39
N ALA A 168 15.84 -7.60 -5.48
CA ALA A 168 14.86 -7.04 -6.41
C ALA A 168 13.49 -6.82 -5.72
N LEU A 169 13.09 -7.70 -4.79
CA LEU A 169 11.81 -7.56 -4.09
C LEU A 169 11.82 -6.37 -3.12
N TYR A 170 12.93 -6.12 -2.43
CA TYR A 170 13.05 -4.94 -1.56
C TYR A 170 12.90 -3.65 -2.35
N VAL A 171 13.59 -3.53 -3.49
CA VAL A 171 13.51 -2.35 -4.37
C VAL A 171 12.12 -2.21 -4.98
N THR A 172 11.48 -3.32 -5.34
CA THR A 172 10.07 -3.35 -5.78
C THR A 172 9.14 -2.78 -4.71
N CYS A 173 9.36 -3.13 -3.44
CA CYS A 173 8.58 -2.58 -2.33
C CYS A 173 8.79 -1.07 -2.15
N GLN A 174 10.00 -0.54 -2.42
CA GLN A 174 10.23 0.91 -2.42
C GLN A 174 9.54 1.59 -3.62
N LEU A 175 9.58 0.99 -4.80
CA LEU A 175 8.87 1.47 -5.99
C LEU A 175 7.36 1.52 -5.78
N PHE A 176 6.77 0.52 -5.13
CA PHE A 176 5.36 0.55 -4.75
C PHE A 176 5.04 1.73 -3.83
N LYS A 177 5.87 2.00 -2.81
CA LYS A 177 5.68 3.17 -1.93
C LYS A 177 5.70 4.48 -2.73
N VAL A 178 6.59 4.60 -3.72
CA VAL A 178 6.66 5.76 -4.62
C VAL A 178 5.40 5.87 -5.48
N TYR A 179 5.05 4.84 -6.23
CA TYR A 179 3.94 4.89 -7.19
C TYR A 179 2.57 5.05 -6.54
N PHE A 180 2.34 4.42 -5.38
CA PHE A 180 1.10 4.64 -4.63
C PHE A 180 1.01 6.07 -4.08
N LYS A 181 2.13 6.68 -3.70
CA LYS A 181 2.16 8.05 -3.19
C LYS A 181 1.98 9.10 -4.31
N LEU A 182 2.48 8.80 -5.51
CA LEU A 182 2.30 9.63 -6.71
C LEU A 182 0.95 9.41 -7.43
N GLY A 183 0.17 8.39 -7.04
CA GLY A 183 -1.05 8.01 -7.75
C GLY A 183 -0.81 7.28 -9.09
N THR A 184 0.44 6.97 -9.44
CA THR A 184 0.84 6.29 -10.70
C THR A 184 0.83 4.76 -10.55
N VAL A 185 -0.20 4.20 -9.92
CA VAL A 185 -0.29 2.77 -9.55
C VAL A 185 -0.24 1.81 -10.74
N HIS A 186 -0.60 2.27 -11.94
CA HIS A 186 -0.53 1.50 -13.18
C HIS A 186 0.91 1.05 -13.52
N LEU A 187 1.94 1.79 -13.08
CA LEU A 187 3.34 1.45 -13.30
C LEU A 187 3.77 0.17 -12.55
N CYS A 188 3.08 -0.17 -11.45
CA CYS A 188 3.35 -1.38 -10.68
C CYS A 188 3.21 -2.66 -11.52
N ARG A 189 2.33 -2.67 -12.53
CA ARG A 189 2.01 -3.85 -13.34
C ARG A 189 3.23 -4.40 -14.08
N SER A 190 4.10 -3.52 -14.57
CA SER A 190 5.33 -3.90 -15.26
C SER A 190 6.30 -4.64 -14.34
N ILE A 191 6.51 -4.11 -13.13
CA ILE A 191 7.43 -4.68 -12.13
C ILE A 191 6.89 -6.01 -11.58
N ILE A 192 5.59 -6.08 -11.31
CA ILE A 192 4.91 -7.32 -10.87
C ILE A 192 5.15 -8.42 -11.90
N ARG A 193 4.94 -8.12 -13.19
CA ARG A 193 5.19 -9.08 -14.27
C ARG A 193 6.65 -9.53 -14.29
N SER A 194 7.60 -8.63 -14.09
CA SER A 194 9.02 -8.96 -14.02
C SER A 194 9.36 -9.88 -12.84
N ILE A 195 8.74 -9.71 -11.68
CA ILE A 195 8.94 -10.59 -10.52
C ILE A 195 8.26 -11.95 -10.73
N GLU A 196 7.01 -11.97 -11.20
CA GLU A 196 6.19 -13.19 -11.28
C GLU A 196 6.51 -14.08 -12.49
N THR A 197 6.92 -13.49 -13.63
CA THR A 197 7.16 -14.25 -14.87
C THR A 197 8.60 -14.71 -15.02
N ALA A 198 9.53 -14.02 -14.36
CA ALA A 198 10.94 -14.35 -14.51
C ALA A 198 11.27 -15.59 -13.67
N ARG A 199 11.56 -16.71 -14.36
CA ARG A 199 11.97 -18.00 -13.75
C ARG A 199 13.22 -17.94 -12.87
N ILE A 200 13.84 -16.77 -12.78
CA ILE A 200 15.03 -16.51 -11.96
C ILE A 200 14.68 -16.21 -10.50
N PHE A 201 13.43 -15.83 -10.22
CA PHE A 201 12.99 -15.55 -8.86
C PHE A 201 12.20 -16.73 -8.32
N ASP A 202 12.63 -17.23 -7.18
CA ASP A 202 11.79 -18.06 -6.33
C ASP A 202 11.21 -17.16 -5.23
N PHE A 203 9.87 -17.12 -5.13
CA PHE A 203 9.22 -16.27 -4.13
C PHE A 203 9.63 -16.67 -2.71
N GLU A 204 9.97 -17.93 -2.46
CA GLU A 204 10.35 -18.40 -1.13
C GLU A 204 11.76 -17.97 -0.69
N GLU A 205 12.66 -17.65 -1.63
CA GLU A 205 13.99 -17.12 -1.34
C GLU A 205 13.95 -15.71 -0.71
N PHE A 206 12.85 -14.97 -0.90
CA PHE A 206 12.76 -13.61 -0.41
C PHE A 206 12.47 -13.52 1.10
N PRO A 207 13.05 -12.52 1.79
CA PRO A 207 12.74 -12.28 3.20
C PRO A 207 11.25 -12.05 3.43
N THR A 208 10.70 -12.65 4.50
CA THR A 208 9.27 -12.54 4.86
C THR A 208 8.79 -11.09 4.96
N ARG A 209 9.63 -10.18 5.49
CA ARG A 209 9.32 -8.74 5.57
C ARG A 209 8.97 -8.14 4.19
N ASP A 210 9.72 -8.52 3.16
CA ASP A 210 9.58 -7.99 1.82
C ASP A 210 8.40 -8.69 1.12
N LYS A 211 8.21 -10.00 1.34
CA LYS A 211 7.01 -10.76 0.89
C LYS A 211 5.72 -10.15 1.41
N VAL A 212 5.65 -9.82 2.71
CA VAL A 212 4.48 -9.16 3.33
C VAL A 212 4.20 -7.80 2.68
N THR A 213 5.24 -6.99 2.47
CA THR A 213 5.08 -5.66 1.84
C THR A 213 4.62 -5.78 0.40
N TYR A 214 5.21 -6.71 -0.37
CA TYR A 214 4.81 -7.01 -1.75
C TYR A 214 3.35 -7.42 -1.82
N MET A 215 2.94 -8.41 -1.02
CA MET A 215 1.57 -8.93 -0.98
C MET A 215 0.54 -7.89 -0.51
N TYR A 216 0.92 -6.99 0.39
CA TYR A 216 0.08 -5.85 0.78
C TYR A 216 -0.21 -4.93 -0.41
N TYR A 217 0.82 -4.52 -1.17
CA TYR A 217 0.63 -3.59 -2.29
C TYR A 217 -0.02 -4.25 -3.50
N THR A 218 0.36 -5.48 -3.86
CA THR A 218 -0.31 -6.21 -4.94
C THR A 218 -1.76 -6.54 -4.59
N GLY A 219 -2.04 -6.87 -3.33
CA GLY A 219 -3.40 -7.03 -2.83
C GLY A 219 -4.24 -5.76 -3.00
N ARG A 220 -3.69 -4.58 -2.66
CA ARG A 220 -4.34 -3.29 -2.89
C ARG A 220 -4.61 -3.00 -4.37
N LEU A 221 -3.71 -3.38 -5.28
CA LEU A 221 -3.96 -3.27 -6.72
C LEU A 221 -5.13 -4.14 -7.17
N GLU A 222 -5.25 -5.35 -6.64
CA GLU A 222 -6.40 -6.21 -6.93
C GLU A 222 -7.70 -5.63 -6.37
N VAL A 223 -7.67 -4.92 -5.23
CA VAL A 223 -8.83 -4.16 -4.73
C VAL A 223 -9.24 -3.08 -5.72
N LEU A 224 -8.28 -2.29 -6.24
CA LEU A 224 -8.55 -1.24 -7.24
C LEU A 224 -9.07 -1.81 -8.56
N ASN A 225 -8.65 -3.02 -8.93
CA ASN A 225 -9.12 -3.74 -10.12
C ASN A 225 -10.38 -4.57 -9.86
N GLU A 226 -10.99 -4.46 -8.67
CA GLU A 226 -12.18 -5.21 -8.25
C GLU A 226 -12.03 -6.74 -8.28
N ASN A 227 -10.80 -7.24 -8.30
CA ASN A 227 -10.50 -8.67 -8.24
C ASN A 227 -10.42 -9.14 -6.79
N PHE A 228 -11.58 -9.16 -6.13
CA PHE A 228 -11.67 -9.41 -4.69
C PHE A 228 -11.14 -10.78 -4.25
N LEU A 229 -11.19 -11.79 -5.12
CA LEU A 229 -10.63 -13.12 -4.84
C LEU A 229 -9.10 -13.09 -4.74
N ALA A 230 -8.42 -12.49 -5.71
CA ALA A 230 -6.97 -12.36 -5.67
C ALA A 230 -6.51 -11.39 -4.58
N ALA A 231 -7.29 -10.31 -4.35
CA ALA A 231 -7.05 -9.40 -3.24
C ALA A 231 -7.11 -10.13 -1.90
N ASP A 232 -8.10 -11.01 -1.71
CA ASP A 232 -8.27 -11.79 -0.48
C ASP A 232 -7.06 -12.66 -0.19
N GLN A 233 -6.59 -13.40 -1.20
CA GLN A 233 -5.43 -14.29 -1.09
C GLN A 233 -4.17 -13.51 -0.69
N LYS A 234 -3.87 -12.43 -1.40
CA LYS A 234 -2.69 -11.59 -1.19
C LYS A 234 -2.72 -10.89 0.18
N LEU A 235 -3.83 -10.25 0.52
CA LEU A 235 -3.97 -9.54 1.80
C LEU A 235 -4.04 -10.49 3.00
N THR A 236 -4.66 -11.68 2.85
CA THR A 236 -4.65 -12.72 3.89
C THR A 236 -3.22 -13.24 4.12
N TYR A 237 -2.46 -13.51 3.05
CA TYR A 237 -1.05 -13.88 3.18
C TYR A 237 -0.26 -12.81 3.94
N ALA A 238 -0.43 -11.53 3.56
CA ALA A 238 0.24 -10.42 4.22
C ALA A 238 -0.12 -10.35 5.71
N LEU A 239 -1.39 -10.54 6.07
CA LEU A 239 -1.85 -10.53 7.47
C LEU A 239 -1.24 -11.68 8.27
N MET A 240 -1.25 -12.89 7.72
CA MET A 240 -0.77 -14.11 8.40
C MET A 240 0.76 -14.11 8.62
N ASN A 241 1.51 -13.49 7.70
CA ASN A 241 2.98 -13.46 7.76
C ASN A 241 3.53 -12.17 8.38
N CYS A 242 2.67 -11.20 8.71
CA CYS A 242 3.07 -9.98 9.42
C CYS A 242 3.30 -10.30 10.90
N ASN A 243 4.40 -9.82 11.46
CA ASN A 243 4.72 -10.03 12.87
C ASN A 243 3.71 -9.29 13.77
N SER A 244 3.18 -10.00 14.77
CA SER A 244 2.14 -9.54 15.70
C SER A 244 2.52 -8.28 16.49
N ARG A 245 3.82 -7.99 16.64
CA ARG A 245 4.32 -6.78 17.32
C ARG A 245 4.10 -5.50 16.50
N TYR A 246 3.92 -5.60 15.18
CA TYR A 246 3.73 -4.43 14.31
C TYR A 246 2.24 -4.16 14.07
N GLU A 247 1.52 -3.80 15.12
CA GLU A 247 0.06 -3.57 15.07
C GLU A 247 -0.35 -2.51 14.04
N ALA A 248 0.46 -1.47 13.83
CA ALA A 248 0.22 -0.48 12.79
C ALA A 248 0.18 -1.11 11.38
N ASN A 249 1.07 -2.05 11.08
CA ASN A 249 1.11 -2.75 9.80
C ASN A 249 -0.08 -3.69 9.64
N LEU A 250 -0.44 -4.42 10.71
CA LEU A 250 -1.64 -5.26 10.74
C LEU A 250 -2.89 -4.43 10.48
N ARG A 251 -3.02 -3.27 11.14
CA ARG A 251 -4.10 -2.32 10.91
C ARG A 251 -4.14 -1.85 9.46
N MET A 252 -2.99 -1.53 8.86
CA MET A 252 -2.91 -1.13 7.44
C MET A 252 -3.43 -2.24 6.52
N ILE A 253 -3.06 -3.51 6.76
CA ILE A 253 -3.54 -4.64 5.96
C ILE A 253 -5.05 -4.82 6.13
N LEU A 254 -5.54 -4.79 7.37
CA LEU A 254 -6.95 -4.98 7.70
C LEU A 254 -7.87 -3.91 7.11
N LYS A 255 -7.41 -2.66 6.98
CA LYS A 255 -8.16 -1.59 6.31
C LYS A 255 -8.60 -1.96 4.89
N TYR A 256 -7.82 -2.75 4.16
CA TYR A 256 -8.18 -3.21 2.82
C TYR A 256 -8.80 -4.61 2.84
N LEU A 257 -8.35 -5.48 3.74
CA LEU A 257 -8.87 -6.85 3.83
C LEU A 257 -10.32 -6.90 4.29
N ILE A 258 -10.74 -6.03 5.21
CA ILE A 258 -12.13 -6.02 5.71
C ILE A 258 -13.13 -5.74 4.57
N PRO A 259 -13.02 -4.63 3.80
CA PRO A 259 -13.87 -4.41 2.62
C PRO A 259 -13.89 -5.60 1.67
N VAL A 260 -12.74 -6.21 1.39
CA VAL A 260 -12.63 -7.39 0.52
C VAL A 260 -13.41 -8.58 1.08
N LYS A 261 -13.22 -8.91 2.37
CA LYS A 261 -13.95 -9.99 3.05
C LYS A 261 -15.45 -9.75 3.01
N LEU A 262 -15.90 -8.51 3.24
CA LEU A 262 -17.32 -8.14 3.14
C LEU A 262 -17.86 -8.34 1.72
N SER A 263 -17.11 -7.92 0.70
CA SER A 263 -17.50 -8.09 -0.72
C SER A 263 -17.67 -9.54 -1.13
N ILE A 264 -16.92 -10.48 -0.55
CA ILE A 264 -17.05 -11.92 -0.79
C ILE A 264 -17.98 -12.64 0.20
N GLY A 265 -18.67 -11.89 1.07
CA GLY A 265 -19.68 -12.38 2.00
C GLY A 265 -19.16 -12.93 3.33
N ILE A 266 -17.89 -12.68 3.68
CA ILE A 266 -17.27 -13.08 4.94
C ILE A 266 -17.34 -11.92 5.94
N MET A 267 -17.91 -12.19 7.12
CA MET A 267 -18.06 -11.19 8.18
C MET A 267 -16.92 -11.26 9.20
N PRO A 268 -16.19 -10.15 9.42
CA PRO A 268 -15.25 -10.03 10.54
C PRO A 268 -15.97 -10.14 11.91
N LYS A 269 -15.19 -10.39 12.97
CA LYS A 269 -15.69 -10.31 14.36
C LYS A 269 -15.55 -8.88 14.89
N MET A 270 -16.48 -8.41 15.72
CA MET A 270 -16.40 -7.08 16.35
C MET A 270 -15.10 -6.87 17.15
N LEU A 271 -14.68 -7.90 17.91
CA LEU A 271 -13.41 -7.88 18.67
C LEU A 271 -12.19 -7.57 17.78
N LEU A 272 -12.21 -7.95 16.50
CA LEU A 272 -11.14 -7.63 15.55
C LEU A 272 -11.12 -6.11 15.26
N LEU A 273 -12.28 -5.51 15.06
CA LEU A 273 -12.40 -4.08 14.77
C LEU A 273 -11.95 -3.24 15.95
N GLU A 274 -12.38 -3.61 17.16
CA GLU A 274 -12.01 -2.93 18.41
C GLU A 274 -10.49 -3.01 18.63
N ARG A 275 -9.90 -4.21 18.51
CA ARG A 275 -8.47 -4.42 18.74
C ARG A 275 -7.58 -3.57 17.83
N TYR A 276 -7.96 -3.41 16.57
CA TYR A 276 -7.14 -2.66 15.59
C TYR A 276 -7.65 -1.25 15.32
N ASN A 277 -8.59 -0.74 16.12
CA ASN A 277 -9.21 0.58 15.95
C ASN A 277 -9.74 0.80 14.52
N LEU A 278 -10.65 -0.09 14.10
CA LEU A 278 -11.31 -0.12 12.79
C LEU A 278 -12.84 -0.09 12.95
N ILE A 279 -13.31 0.66 13.96
CA ILE A 279 -14.71 0.75 14.35
C ILE A 279 -15.58 1.41 13.26
N GLU A 280 -14.98 2.15 12.32
CA GLU A 280 -15.68 2.73 11.18
C GLU A 280 -16.41 1.67 10.32
N TYR A 281 -15.99 0.40 10.37
CA TYR A 281 -16.64 -0.71 9.67
C TYR A 281 -17.80 -1.34 10.45
N ALA A 282 -18.01 -0.98 11.71
CA ALA A 282 -19.00 -1.62 12.58
C ALA A 282 -20.43 -1.44 12.05
N ASP A 283 -20.80 -0.21 11.71
CA ASP A 283 -22.15 0.07 11.20
C ASP A 283 -22.34 -0.43 9.77
N VAL A 284 -21.29 -0.47 8.95
CA VAL A 284 -21.31 -1.13 7.64
C VAL A 284 -21.62 -2.63 7.79
N MET A 285 -20.95 -3.30 8.72
CA MET A 285 -21.21 -4.72 9.02
C MET A 285 -22.63 -4.94 9.53
N LYS A 286 -23.09 -4.08 10.45
CA LYS A 286 -24.44 -4.14 11.02
C LYS A 286 -25.51 -3.91 9.97
N ALA A 287 -25.31 -2.95 9.07
CA ALA A 287 -26.18 -2.68 7.93
C ALA A 287 -26.29 -3.89 7.01
N LEU A 288 -25.15 -4.49 6.66
CA LEU A 288 -25.13 -5.74 5.89
C LEU A 288 -25.85 -6.87 6.61
N ILE A 289 -25.61 -7.11 7.90
CA ILE A 289 -26.30 -8.16 8.66
C ILE A 289 -27.82 -7.92 8.69
N ARG A 290 -28.23 -6.65 8.84
CA ARG A 290 -29.63 -6.29 8.98
C ARG A 290 -30.36 -6.11 7.66
N GLY A 291 -29.68 -5.97 6.53
CA GLY A 291 -30.34 -5.50 5.30
C GLY A 291 -30.88 -4.08 5.46
N ASP A 292 -30.17 -3.22 6.20
CA ASP A 292 -30.58 -1.86 6.53
C ASP A 292 -29.83 -0.86 5.63
N LEU A 293 -30.49 -0.40 4.57
CA LEU A 293 -29.92 0.51 3.58
C LEU A 293 -29.63 1.90 4.15
N ARG A 294 -30.51 2.39 5.02
CA ARG A 294 -30.32 3.69 5.67
C ARG A 294 -29.06 3.70 6.52
N LEU A 295 -28.88 2.65 7.33
CA LEU A 295 -27.68 2.52 8.16
C LEU A 295 -26.41 2.41 7.31
N LEU A 296 -26.44 1.70 6.17
CA LEU A 296 -25.29 1.65 5.27
C LEU A 296 -24.93 3.06 4.77
N ARG A 297 -25.91 3.79 4.23
CA ARG A 297 -25.68 5.13 3.68
C ARG A 297 -25.18 6.11 4.74
N GLN A 298 -25.77 6.07 5.95
CA GLN A 298 -25.31 6.87 7.09
C GLN A 298 -23.88 6.52 7.51
N ALA A 299 -23.53 5.23 7.55
CA ALA A 299 -22.17 4.79 7.91
C ALA A 299 -21.13 5.23 6.86
N LEU A 300 -21.48 5.16 5.57
CA LEU A 300 -20.61 5.65 4.49
C LEU A 300 -20.42 7.16 4.56
N GLN A 301 -21.50 7.92 4.82
CA GLN A 301 -21.46 9.37 4.95
C GLN A 301 -20.67 9.82 6.19
N ALA A 302 -20.89 9.19 7.35
CA ALA A 302 -20.22 9.54 8.61
C ALA A 302 -18.69 9.36 8.54
N HIS A 303 -18.21 8.48 7.66
CA HIS A 303 -16.80 8.15 7.51
C HIS A 303 -16.27 8.37 6.09
N GLU A 304 -16.95 9.21 5.31
CA GLU A 304 -16.68 9.43 3.87
C GLU A 304 -15.21 9.80 3.62
N ASP A 305 -14.72 10.85 4.29
CA ASP A 305 -13.33 11.33 4.17
C ASP A 305 -12.29 10.25 4.49
N GLN A 306 -12.58 9.37 5.44
CA GLN A 306 -11.66 8.31 5.84
C GLN A 306 -11.63 7.20 4.77
N PHE A 307 -12.80 6.79 4.30
CA PHE A 307 -12.92 5.77 3.26
C PHE A 307 -12.37 6.24 1.92
N LEU A 308 -12.63 7.50 1.52
CA LEU A 308 -12.06 8.12 0.33
C LEU A 308 -10.53 8.19 0.41
N ARG A 309 -9.96 8.71 1.50
CA ARG A 309 -8.50 8.78 1.70
C ARG A 309 -7.83 7.40 1.70
N SER A 310 -8.52 6.37 2.18
CA SER A 310 -8.01 4.99 2.10
C SER A 310 -8.24 4.31 0.74
N GLY A 311 -9.05 4.88 -0.15
CA GLY A 311 -9.39 4.28 -1.45
C GLY A 311 -10.28 3.04 -1.37
N VAL A 312 -11.11 2.91 -0.33
CA VAL A 312 -12.02 1.76 -0.15
C VAL A 312 -13.50 2.14 -0.27
N TYR A 313 -13.82 3.44 -0.38
CA TYR A 313 -15.21 3.93 -0.44
C TYR A 313 -16.03 3.22 -1.52
N LEU A 314 -15.53 3.19 -2.76
CA LEU A 314 -16.22 2.54 -3.89
C LEU A 314 -16.45 1.04 -3.65
N VAL A 315 -15.55 0.37 -2.93
CA VAL A 315 -15.72 -1.05 -2.58
C VAL A 315 -16.87 -1.22 -1.59
N LEU A 316 -16.96 -0.33 -0.60
CA LEU A 316 -18.00 -0.37 0.42
C LEU A 316 -19.38 0.04 -0.12
N GLU A 317 -19.43 1.03 -1.00
CA GLU A 317 -20.66 1.48 -1.67
C GLU A 317 -21.30 0.32 -2.45
N LYS A 318 -20.50 -0.47 -3.17
CA LYS A 318 -20.98 -1.66 -3.89
C LYS A 318 -21.60 -2.74 -2.99
N LEU A 319 -21.39 -2.68 -1.68
CA LEU A 319 -22.06 -3.58 -0.73
C LEU A 319 -23.57 -3.32 -0.65
N GLU A 320 -24.06 -2.19 -1.15
CA GLU A 320 -25.48 -1.83 -1.18
C GLU A 320 -26.35 -2.91 -1.85
N LEU A 321 -25.89 -3.50 -2.96
CA LEU A 321 -26.59 -4.62 -3.60
C LEU A 321 -26.74 -5.84 -2.67
N GLN A 322 -25.74 -6.11 -1.85
CA GLN A 322 -25.83 -7.17 -0.85
C GLN A 322 -26.80 -6.79 0.27
N VAL A 323 -26.87 -5.51 0.66
CA VAL A 323 -27.84 -5.03 1.66
C VAL A 323 -29.27 -5.18 1.13
N TYR A 324 -29.54 -4.76 -0.11
CA TYR A 324 -30.81 -4.99 -0.79
C TYR A 324 -31.19 -6.48 -0.79
N GLN A 325 -30.25 -7.36 -1.18
CA GLN A 325 -30.50 -8.79 -1.18
C GLN A 325 -30.91 -9.31 0.22
N ARG A 326 -30.27 -8.83 1.29
CA ARG A 326 -30.62 -9.24 2.65
C ARG A 326 -31.95 -8.68 3.13
N LEU A 327 -32.31 -7.47 2.71
CA LEU A 327 -33.65 -6.91 2.94
C LEU A 327 -34.71 -7.81 2.30
N VAL A 328 -34.56 -8.13 1.00
CA VAL A 328 -35.52 -8.98 0.28
C VAL A 328 -35.58 -10.38 0.87
N LYS A 329 -34.44 -10.94 1.29
CA LYS A 329 -34.41 -12.23 2.00
C LYS A 329 -35.18 -12.20 3.31
N LYS A 330 -35.15 -11.11 4.07
CA LYS A 330 -35.95 -10.94 5.28
C LYS A 330 -37.44 -10.86 4.97
N ILE A 331 -37.82 -10.08 3.96
CA ILE A 331 -39.21 -9.98 3.49
C ILE A 331 -39.72 -11.38 3.10
N TYR A 332 -38.91 -12.14 2.34
CA TYR A 332 -39.21 -13.53 1.98
C TYR A 332 -39.45 -14.42 3.21
N ILE A 333 -38.56 -14.37 4.21
CA ILE A 333 -38.68 -15.21 5.42
C ILE A 333 -39.95 -14.87 6.20
N ILE A 334 -40.25 -13.57 6.38
CA ILE A 334 -41.45 -13.10 7.08
C ILE A 334 -42.71 -13.53 6.31
N GLN A 335 -42.71 -13.36 4.98
CA GLN A 335 -43.84 -13.80 4.15
C GLN A 335 -44.03 -15.31 4.21
N LYS A 336 -42.95 -16.10 4.24
CA LYS A 336 -42.99 -17.55 4.40
C LYS A 336 -43.60 -17.98 5.74
N GLN A 337 -43.33 -17.24 6.82
CA GLN A 337 -43.95 -17.48 8.13
C GLN A 337 -45.45 -17.18 8.12
N LYS A 338 -45.88 -16.18 7.34
CA LYS A 338 -47.30 -15.79 7.23
C LYS A 338 -48.10 -16.70 6.30
N ASP A 339 -47.56 -17.03 5.13
CA ASP A 339 -48.17 -17.90 4.13
C ASP A 339 -47.08 -18.60 3.30
N ALA A 340 -46.80 -19.86 3.66
CA ALA A 340 -45.78 -20.68 3.02
C ALA A 340 -46.08 -20.94 1.52
N SER A 341 -47.36 -20.97 1.13
CA SER A 341 -47.75 -21.28 -0.25
C SER A 341 -47.39 -20.14 -1.21
N LYS A 342 -47.48 -18.89 -0.74
CA LYS A 342 -47.18 -17.67 -1.52
C LYS A 342 -45.83 -17.06 -1.22
N ALA A 343 -45.01 -17.66 -0.37
CA ALA A 343 -43.69 -17.16 0.01
C ALA A 343 -42.79 -16.81 -1.18
N HIS A 344 -42.88 -17.58 -2.26
CA HIS A 344 -42.07 -17.42 -3.46
C HIS A 344 -42.50 -16.24 -4.35
N GLN A 345 -43.61 -15.57 -4.07
CA GLN A 345 -44.14 -14.45 -4.88
C GLN A 345 -44.15 -13.17 -4.04
N ILE A 346 -43.15 -12.32 -4.21
CA ILE A 346 -43.02 -11.06 -3.46
C ILE A 346 -43.53 -9.91 -4.32
N LYS A 347 -44.61 -9.25 -3.87
CA LYS A 347 -45.12 -8.03 -4.52
C LYS A 347 -44.13 -6.88 -4.33
N LEU A 348 -43.87 -6.10 -5.38
CA LEU A 348 -42.98 -4.93 -5.34
C LEU A 348 -43.42 -3.90 -4.29
N GLU A 349 -44.74 -3.73 -4.13
CA GLU A 349 -45.31 -2.82 -3.14
C GLU A 349 -44.84 -3.13 -1.71
N LEU A 350 -44.57 -4.39 -1.37
CA LEU A 350 -44.03 -4.76 -0.06
C LEU A 350 -42.58 -4.28 0.10
N ILE A 351 -41.80 -4.36 -0.96
CA ILE A 351 -40.40 -3.90 -0.98
C ILE A 351 -40.38 -2.37 -0.91
N VAL A 352 -41.20 -1.68 -1.71
CA VAL A 352 -41.39 -0.22 -1.65
C VAL A 352 -41.79 0.23 -0.25
N LYS A 353 -42.75 -0.44 0.39
CA LYS A 353 -43.14 -0.13 1.78
C LYS A 353 -42.00 -0.32 2.77
N ALA A 354 -41.21 -1.38 2.62
CA ALA A 354 -40.05 -1.64 3.46
C ALA A 354 -38.96 -0.57 3.27
N LEU A 355 -38.71 -0.14 2.04
CA LEU A 355 -37.76 0.92 1.72
C LEU A 355 -38.23 2.28 2.26
N LYS A 356 -39.52 2.60 2.09
CA LYS A 356 -40.12 3.80 2.68
C LYS A 356 -40.03 3.81 4.21
N TRP A 357 -40.20 2.65 4.85
CA TRP A 357 -39.98 2.52 6.30
C TRP A 357 -38.51 2.75 6.71
N LEU A 358 -37.57 2.44 5.81
CA LEU A 358 -36.15 2.78 5.96
C LEU A 358 -35.83 4.21 5.50
N GLU A 359 -36.82 5.07 5.21
CA GLU A 359 -36.61 6.44 4.68
C GLU A 359 -35.81 6.46 3.37
N VAL A 360 -35.92 5.39 2.58
CA VAL A 360 -35.38 5.29 1.22
C VAL A 360 -36.55 5.44 0.26
N GLU A 361 -36.71 6.64 -0.30
CA GLU A 361 -37.73 6.90 -1.31
C GLU A 361 -37.32 6.24 -2.62
N MET A 362 -38.13 5.29 -3.08
CA MET A 362 -38.01 4.65 -4.39
C MET A 362 -39.40 4.32 -4.90
N ASP A 363 -39.64 4.54 -6.19
CA ASP A 363 -40.86 4.10 -6.85
C ASP A 363 -40.81 2.59 -7.22
N ALA A 364 -41.91 2.08 -7.76
CA ALA A 364 -41.99 0.67 -8.13
C ALA A 364 -41.05 0.30 -9.30
N ASP A 365 -40.77 1.23 -10.20
CA ASP A 365 -39.97 1.00 -11.40
C ASP A 365 -38.47 0.97 -11.04
N GLU A 366 -38.04 1.82 -10.11
CA GLU A 366 -36.70 1.77 -9.52
C GLU A 366 -36.48 0.47 -8.74
N VAL A 367 -37.47 0.04 -7.94
CA VAL A 367 -37.40 -1.25 -7.24
C VAL A 367 -37.34 -2.42 -8.23
N GLU A 368 -38.14 -2.38 -9.30
CA GLU A 368 -38.08 -3.37 -10.38
C GLU A 368 -36.68 -3.47 -10.98
N CYS A 369 -36.04 -2.32 -11.24
CA CYS A 369 -34.67 -2.25 -11.74
C CYS A 369 -33.68 -2.93 -10.79
N ILE A 370 -33.72 -2.58 -9.49
CA ILE A 370 -32.84 -3.21 -8.49
C ILE A 370 -33.08 -4.72 -8.41
N MET A 371 -34.34 -5.18 -8.40
CA MET A 371 -34.64 -6.62 -8.37
C MET A 371 -34.08 -7.35 -9.59
N SER A 372 -34.17 -6.73 -10.76
CA SER A 372 -33.60 -7.24 -12.00
C SER A 372 -32.06 -7.33 -11.92
N ILE A 373 -31.41 -6.32 -11.34
CA ILE A 373 -29.95 -6.33 -11.09
C ILE A 373 -29.56 -7.45 -10.12
N LEU A 374 -30.33 -7.66 -9.04
CA LEU A 374 -30.06 -8.74 -8.09
C LEU A 374 -30.18 -10.14 -8.73
N ILE A 375 -31.14 -10.32 -9.64
CA ILE A 375 -31.31 -11.56 -10.41
C ILE A 375 -30.14 -11.75 -11.38
N TYR A 376 -29.84 -10.72 -12.17
CA TYR A 376 -28.75 -10.73 -13.15
C TYR A 376 -27.39 -11.06 -12.50
N LYS A 377 -27.09 -10.44 -11.35
CA LYS A 377 -25.87 -10.68 -10.57
C LYS A 377 -25.91 -11.96 -9.72
N ASN A 378 -26.95 -12.80 -9.87
CA ASN A 378 -27.12 -14.07 -9.19
C ASN A 378 -27.07 -13.96 -7.64
N LEU A 379 -27.42 -12.79 -7.11
CA LEU A 379 -27.63 -12.56 -5.67
C LEU A 379 -28.99 -13.11 -5.22
N MET A 380 -29.92 -13.17 -6.16
CA MET A 380 -31.27 -13.68 -6.01
C MET A 380 -31.59 -14.56 -7.23
N LYS A 381 -32.24 -15.70 -7.02
CA LYS A 381 -32.71 -16.56 -8.12
C LYS A 381 -34.20 -16.43 -8.27
N GLY A 382 -34.64 -16.15 -9.49
CA GLY A 382 -36.05 -15.95 -9.80
C GLY A 382 -36.23 -15.25 -11.13
N TYR A 383 -37.45 -14.81 -11.39
CA TYR A 383 -37.78 -13.93 -12.49
C TYR A 383 -38.75 -12.87 -12.03
N TYR A 384 -38.88 -11.82 -12.81
CA TYR A 384 -39.83 -10.75 -12.55
C TYR A 384 -41.07 -10.90 -13.46
N ALA A 385 -42.25 -10.88 -12.85
CA ALA A 385 -43.53 -10.94 -13.54
C ALA A 385 -44.10 -9.52 -13.70
N HIS A 386 -43.66 -8.82 -14.75
CA HIS A 386 -43.91 -7.38 -14.97
C HIS A 386 -45.38 -6.98 -14.90
N LYS A 387 -46.27 -7.69 -15.61
CA LYS A 387 -47.72 -7.41 -15.59
C LYS A 387 -48.33 -7.43 -14.17
N ASN A 388 -47.78 -8.25 -13.28
CA ASN A 388 -48.32 -8.47 -11.94
C ASN A 388 -47.55 -7.68 -10.86
N LYS A 389 -46.46 -6.99 -11.21
CA LYS A 389 -45.55 -6.31 -10.27
C LYS A 389 -45.09 -7.22 -9.12
N VAL A 390 -44.63 -8.43 -9.48
CA VAL A 390 -44.20 -9.47 -8.53
C VAL A 390 -42.84 -10.03 -8.94
N VAL A 391 -41.94 -10.14 -7.96
CA VAL A 391 -40.74 -10.98 -8.08
C VAL A 391 -41.10 -12.41 -7.69
N VAL A 392 -40.90 -13.34 -8.61
CA VAL A 392 -41.10 -14.77 -8.39
C VAL A 392 -39.76 -15.42 -8.11
N LEU A 393 -39.51 -15.77 -6.86
CA LEU A 393 -38.29 -16.41 -6.38
C LEU A 393 -38.27 -17.90 -6.72
N SER A 394 -37.07 -18.43 -6.94
CA SER A 394 -36.82 -19.86 -7.07
C SER A 394 -37.28 -20.60 -5.82
N LYS A 395 -37.99 -21.72 -6.00
CA LYS A 395 -38.35 -22.62 -4.89
C LYS A 395 -37.11 -23.28 -4.27
N GLN A 396 -36.05 -23.44 -5.05
CA GLN A 396 -34.77 -24.02 -4.61
C GLN A 396 -33.72 -22.91 -4.47
N ASP A 397 -33.19 -22.74 -3.25
CA ASP A 397 -32.12 -21.78 -2.91
C ASP A 397 -32.29 -20.38 -3.56
N PRO A 398 -33.36 -19.63 -3.22
CA PRO A 398 -33.63 -18.33 -3.83
C PRO A 398 -32.57 -17.26 -3.54
N PHE A 399 -31.72 -17.46 -2.52
CA PHE A 399 -30.68 -16.53 -2.11
C PHE A 399 -29.35 -17.28 -1.94
N PRO A 400 -28.61 -17.48 -3.04
CA PRO A 400 -27.35 -18.21 -3.02
C PRO A 400 -26.36 -17.60 -2.02
N LYS A 401 -25.60 -18.45 -1.33
CA LYS A 401 -24.49 -17.98 -0.50
C LYS A 401 -23.36 -17.49 -1.41
N LEU A 402 -22.80 -16.32 -1.08
CA LEU A 402 -21.52 -15.87 -1.60
C LEU A 402 -20.44 -16.81 -1.03
N LYS A 403 -20.11 -17.90 -1.74
CA LYS A 403 -19.11 -18.89 -1.32
C LYS A 403 -17.69 -18.35 -1.54
N GLY A 404 -17.38 -17.18 -0.99
CA GLY A 404 -16.13 -16.48 -1.23
C GLY A 404 -16.03 -15.84 -2.62
N LYS A 405 -17.07 -15.90 -3.46
CA LYS A 405 -17.10 -15.20 -4.76
C LYS A 405 -17.73 -13.82 -4.59
N PRO A 406 -17.12 -12.75 -5.14
CA PRO A 406 -17.74 -11.44 -5.15
C PRO A 406 -18.96 -11.42 -6.06
N VAL A 407 -19.80 -10.40 -5.86
CA VAL A 407 -20.85 -10.06 -6.81
C VAL A 407 -20.17 -9.65 -8.13
N SER A 408 -20.38 -10.39 -9.21
CA SER A 408 -19.78 -10.05 -10.51
C SER A 408 -20.23 -8.65 -10.93
N SER A 409 -19.28 -7.75 -11.22
CA SER A 409 -19.53 -6.41 -11.76
C SER A 409 -20.29 -6.48 -13.08
#